data_AF-A0A920BID6-F1
#
_entry.id   AF-A0A920BID6-F1
#
_cell.length_a   1.000
_cell.length_b   1.000
_cell.length_c   1.000
_cell.angle_alpha   90.00
_cell.angle_beta   90.00
_cell.angle_gamma   90.00
#
_symmetry.space_group_name_H-M   'P 1'
#
loop_
_entity.id
_entity.type
_entity.pdbx_description
1 polymer ?
#
loop_
_entity_poly.entity_id
_entity_poly.type
_entity_poly.pdbx_seq_one_letter_code
_entity_poly.pdbx_strand_id
1 'polypeptide(L)'
;MLWAAIHADTSPVYSDFWNFDHFYPIYGDSSGPCLESWVTLAAIAQATSRIRVGCMVNGVHYRHPAVVANMASGLDIISDGRFELGLVLVGMKRSRVHTEYL
;
A
#
# COMPACT_ATOMS: atom_id res chain seq x y z
N MET A 1 -8.52 4.80 7.05
CA MET A 1 -8.48 4.14 5.72
C MET A 1 -9.71 3.27 5.47
N LEU A 2 -10.09 2.35 6.36
CA LEU A 2 -11.22 1.44 6.15
C LEU A 2 -12.56 2.14 5.81
N TRP A 3 -12.97 3.16 6.58
CA TRP A 3 -14.20 3.92 6.30
C TRP A 3 -14.21 4.52 4.89
N ALA A 4 -13.08 5.08 4.45
CA ALA A 4 -12.98 5.70 3.12
C ALA A 4 -13.10 4.65 2.01
N ALA A 5 -12.53 3.46 2.21
CA ALA A 5 -12.67 2.36 1.27
C ALA A 5 -14.11 1.85 1.19
N ILE A 6 -14.81 1.68 2.32
CA ILE A 6 -16.22 1.28 2.34
C ILE A 6 -17.10 2.37 1.70
N HIS A 7 -16.82 3.64 1.98
CA HIS A 7 -17.52 4.76 1.35
C HIS A 7 -17.32 4.75 -0.18
N ALA A 8 -16.07 4.56 -0.65
CA ALA A 8 -15.79 4.39 -2.06
C ALA A 8 -16.55 3.19 -2.63
N ASP A 9 -16.57 2.05 -1.93
CA ASP A 9 -17.25 0.82 -2.31
C ASP A 9 -18.77 0.90 -2.33
N THR A 10 -19.38 1.95 -1.79
CA THR A 10 -20.85 2.16 -1.87
C THR A 10 -21.22 3.24 -2.89
N SER A 11 -20.24 3.95 -3.42
CA SER A 11 -20.45 5.08 -4.32
C SER A 11 -20.11 4.72 -5.77
N PRO A 12 -20.99 4.99 -6.74
CA PRO A 12 -20.76 4.60 -8.13
C PRO A 12 -19.65 5.39 -8.84
N VAL A 13 -19.17 6.50 -8.25
CA VAL A 13 -18.14 7.35 -8.89
C VAL A 13 -16.71 6.85 -8.67
N TYR A 14 -16.49 5.94 -7.71
CA TYR A 14 -15.16 5.40 -7.42
C TYR A 14 -15.05 3.95 -7.89
N SER A 15 -13.96 3.67 -8.59
CA SER A 15 -13.60 2.35 -9.12
C SER A 15 -12.51 1.65 -8.32
N ASP A 16 -11.63 2.41 -7.65
CA ASP A 16 -10.39 1.86 -7.07
C ASP A 16 -10.04 2.54 -5.73
N PHE A 17 -9.34 1.81 -4.86
CA PHE A 17 -8.71 2.33 -3.66
C PHE A 17 -7.21 2.02 -3.68
N TRP A 18 -6.39 3.06 -3.48
CA TRP A 18 -4.94 2.95 -3.50
C TRP A 18 -4.31 3.43 -2.19
N ASN A 19 -3.40 2.64 -1.64
CA ASN A 19 -2.54 3.05 -0.51
C ASN A 19 -1.06 3.12 -0.92
N PHE A 20 -0.16 3.30 0.05
CA PHE A 20 1.29 3.41 -0.15
C PHE A 20 2.06 2.45 0.76
N ASP A 21 3.20 1.93 0.28
CA ASP A 21 4.06 0.99 1.03
C ASP A 21 5.22 1.74 1.70
N HIS A 22 4.90 2.39 2.83
CA HIS A 22 5.88 3.04 3.69
C HIS A 22 5.84 2.49 5.12
N PHE A 23 7.02 2.34 5.72
CA PHE A 23 7.16 1.94 7.13
C PHE A 23 7.07 3.13 8.10
N TYR A 24 7.11 4.36 7.59
CA TYR A 24 7.03 5.59 8.37
C TYR A 24 6.32 6.67 7.55
N PRO A 25 5.69 7.67 8.21
CA PRO A 25 5.03 8.75 7.51
C PRO A 25 5.99 9.51 6.59
N ILE A 26 5.53 9.81 5.37
CA ILE A 26 6.28 10.61 4.39
C ILE A 26 6.12 12.12 4.60
N TYR A 27 5.10 12.52 5.35
CA TYR A 27 4.81 13.92 5.69
C TYR A 27 4.45 14.02 7.17
N GLY A 28 4.75 15.17 7.77
CA GLY A 28 4.43 15.46 9.17
C GLY A 28 5.39 14.78 10.15
N ASP A 29 4.86 14.40 11.31
CA ASP A 29 5.64 13.75 12.35
C ASP A 29 6.08 12.34 11.91
N SER A 30 7.39 12.11 11.89
CA SER A 30 7.96 10.81 11.56
C SER A 30 7.67 9.71 12.58
N SER A 31 7.25 10.05 13.81
CA SER A 31 6.71 9.09 14.78
C SER A 31 5.19 8.91 14.71
N GLY A 32 4.52 9.58 13.76
CA GLY A 32 3.10 9.44 13.54
C GLY A 32 2.69 8.05 13.02
N PRO A 33 1.39 7.73 13.03
CA PRO A 33 0.91 6.44 12.58
C PRO A 33 1.13 6.22 11.08
N CYS A 34 1.75 5.10 10.72
CA CYS A 34 1.89 4.63 9.35
C CYS A 34 1.49 3.16 9.29
N LEU A 35 0.34 2.88 8.66
CA LEU A 35 -0.15 1.50 8.57
C LEU A 35 0.65 0.72 7.53
N GLU A 36 0.92 -0.55 7.83
CA GLU A 36 1.57 -1.46 6.90
C GLU A 36 0.64 -1.73 5.70
N SER A 37 1.19 -1.64 4.49
CA SER A 37 0.41 -1.60 3.26
C SER A 37 -0.35 -2.89 2.99
N TRP A 38 0.32 -4.04 3.05
CA TRP A 38 -0.27 -5.34 2.69
C TRP A 38 -1.36 -5.75 3.67
N VAL A 39 -1.14 -5.52 4.97
CA VAL A 39 -2.14 -5.75 6.02
C VAL A 39 -3.36 -4.86 5.81
N THR A 40 -3.14 -3.59 5.49
CA THR A 40 -4.24 -2.65 5.21
C THR A 40 -5.04 -3.08 3.97
N LEU A 41 -4.35 -3.51 2.90
CA LEU A 41 -5.01 -3.98 1.68
C LEU A 41 -5.80 -5.25 1.90
N ALA A 42 -5.29 -6.22 2.67
CA ALA A 42 -6.04 -7.42 3.01
C ALA A 42 -7.34 -7.10 3.77
N ALA A 43 -7.27 -6.18 4.75
CA ALA A 43 -8.45 -5.74 5.48
C ALA A 43 -9.47 -5.03 4.57
N ILE A 44 -9.01 -4.20 3.64
CA ILE A 44 -9.88 -3.49 2.70
C ILE A 44 -10.48 -4.43 1.66
N ALA A 45 -9.69 -5.37 1.11
CA ALA A 45 -10.16 -6.39 0.17
C ALA A 45 -11.33 -7.18 0.76
N GLN A 46 -11.22 -7.59 2.03
CA GLN A 46 -12.26 -8.32 2.73
C GLN A 46 -13.50 -7.47 3.05
N ALA A 47 -13.33 -6.17 3.28
CA ALA A 47 -14.42 -5.27 3.67
C ALA A 47 -15.16 -4.63 2.48
N THR A 48 -14.72 -4.88 1.25
CA THR A 48 -15.25 -4.28 0.02
C THR A 48 -15.59 -5.37 -0.99
N SER A 49 -16.46 -5.06 -1.95
CA SER A 49 -16.98 -6.04 -2.91
C SER A 49 -16.92 -5.58 -4.36
N ARG A 50 -16.83 -4.27 -4.63
CA ARG A 50 -16.86 -3.71 -5.99
C ARG A 50 -15.53 -3.09 -6.39
N ILE A 51 -15.00 -2.18 -5.57
CA ILE A 51 -13.81 -1.40 -5.96
C ILE A 51 -12.57 -2.28 -6.07
N ARG A 52 -11.68 -1.96 -7.01
CA ARG A 52 -10.35 -2.57 -7.06
C ARG A 52 -9.47 -2.03 -5.94
N VAL A 53 -8.48 -2.79 -5.51
CA VAL A 53 -7.60 -2.42 -4.39
C VAL A 53 -6.15 -2.58 -4.82
N GLY A 54 -5.31 -1.59 -4.55
CA GLY A 54 -3.92 -1.61 -5.01
C GLY A 54 -2.98 -0.75 -4.17
N CYS A 55 -1.67 -0.92 -4.42
CA CYS A 55 -0.64 -0.10 -3.79
C CYS A 55 0.10 0.74 -4.83
N MET A 56 0.24 2.04 -4.57
CA MET A 56 1.02 2.97 -5.37
C MET A 56 2.15 3.54 -4.51
N VAL A 57 3.29 2.85 -4.40
CA VAL A 57 3.75 1.65 -5.11
C VAL A 57 4.52 0.76 -4.11
N ASN A 58 4.48 -0.56 -4.27
CA ASN A 58 5.28 -1.44 -3.42
C ASN A 58 6.77 -1.32 -3.75
N GLY A 59 7.59 -1.07 -2.73
CA GLY A 59 9.04 -1.08 -2.88
C GLY A 59 9.55 -2.50 -3.08
N VAL A 60 10.07 -2.82 -4.27
CA VAL A 60 10.51 -4.20 -4.61
C VAL A 60 11.67 -4.68 -3.74
N HIS A 61 12.37 -3.77 -3.06
CA HIS A 61 13.52 -4.07 -2.21
C HIS A 61 13.15 -4.47 -0.78
N TYR A 62 11.89 -4.31 -0.37
CA TYR A 62 11.49 -4.60 1.02
C TYR A 62 11.27 -6.07 1.30
N ARG A 63 10.91 -6.84 0.28
CA ARG A 63 10.48 -8.24 0.42
C ARG A 63 11.04 -9.04 -0.75
N HIS A 64 11.44 -10.29 -0.49
CA HIS A 64 11.93 -11.17 -1.55
C HIS A 64 10.87 -11.33 -2.66
N PRO A 65 11.24 -11.31 -3.96
CA PRO A 65 10.28 -11.36 -5.06
C PRO A 65 9.31 -12.54 -4.99
N ALA A 66 9.78 -13.72 -4.58
CA ALA A 66 8.92 -14.89 -4.39
C ALA A 66 7.87 -14.70 -3.29
N VAL A 67 8.21 -13.96 -2.22
CA VAL A 67 7.27 -13.62 -1.15
C VAL A 67 6.24 -12.61 -1.66
N VAL A 68 6.67 -11.59 -2.41
CA VAL A 68 5.76 -10.63 -3.07
C VAL A 68 4.78 -11.35 -3.98
N ALA A 69 5.24 -12.28 -4.82
CA ALA A 69 4.39 -13.05 -5.70
C ALA A 69 3.35 -13.88 -4.92
N ASN A 70 3.77 -14.54 -3.83
CA ASN A 70 2.86 -15.33 -2.99
C ASN A 70 1.81 -14.46 -2.28
N MET A 71 2.21 -13.32 -1.70
CA MET A 71 1.27 -12.39 -1.07
C MET A 71 0.30 -11.78 -2.10
N ALA A 72 0.79 -11.41 -3.28
CA ALA A 72 -0.03 -10.89 -4.37
C ALA A 72 -1.08 -11.92 -4.80
N SER A 73 -0.68 -13.18 -4.99
CA SER A 73 -1.62 -14.26 -5.32
C SER A 73 -2.67 -14.48 -4.23
N GLY A 74 -2.28 -14.50 -2.96
CA GLY A 74 -3.22 -14.65 -1.86
C GLY A 74 -4.22 -13.50 -1.77
N LEU A 75 -3.75 -12.26 -1.95
CA LEU A 75 -4.59 -11.08 -1.90
C LEU A 75 -5.53 -10.98 -3.11
N ASP A 76 -5.07 -11.38 -4.29
CA ASP A 76 -5.90 -11.48 -5.50
C ASP A 76 -7.09 -12.43 -5.27
N ILE A 77 -6.82 -13.63 -4.74
CA ILE A 77 -7.86 -14.60 -4.39
C ILE A 77 -8.83 -14.05 -3.34
N ILE A 78 -8.32 -13.47 -2.24
CA ILE A 78 -9.16 -12.89 -1.17
C ILE A 78 -10.05 -11.77 -1.72
N SER A 79 -9.54 -11.01 -2.68
CA SER A 79 -10.25 -9.89 -3.29
C SER A 79 -11.22 -10.29 -4.41
N ASP A 80 -11.26 -11.58 -4.80
CA ASP A 80 -12.00 -12.07 -5.98
C ASP A 80 -11.53 -11.39 -7.29
N GLY A 81 -10.21 -11.33 -7.52
CA GLY A 81 -9.63 -10.78 -8.75
C GLY A 81 -9.57 -9.24 -8.83
N ARG A 82 -9.80 -8.56 -7.70
CA ARG A 82 -9.84 -7.09 -7.61
C ARG A 82 -8.50 -6.46 -7.22
N PHE A 83 -7.47 -7.26 -6.95
CA PHE A 83 -6.18 -6.74 -6.52
C PHE A 83 -5.33 -6.25 -7.70
N GLU A 84 -4.66 -5.12 -7.51
CA GLU A 84 -3.69 -4.54 -8.44
C GLU A 84 -2.30 -4.46 -7.82
N LEU A 85 -1.33 -5.16 -8.42
CA LEU A 85 0.05 -5.18 -7.95
C LEU A 85 0.86 -4.01 -8.55
N GLY A 86 0.89 -2.88 -7.85
CA GLY A 86 1.81 -1.78 -8.17
C GLY A 86 3.21 -2.02 -7.58
N LEU A 87 4.26 -1.90 -8.40
CA LEU A 87 5.67 -2.10 -8.03
C LEU A 87 6.52 -0.88 -8.41
N VAL A 88 7.58 -0.61 -7.65
CA VAL A 88 8.58 0.41 -8.00
C VAL A 88 10.00 -0.03 -7.67
N LEU A 89 10.92 0.34 -8.56
CA LEU A 89 12.36 0.08 -8.40
C LEU A 89 13.05 1.09 -7.47
N VAL A 90 12.46 2.26 -7.24
CA VAL A 90 13.02 3.32 -6.39
C VAL A 90 12.30 3.33 -5.04
N GLY A 91 12.96 2.85 -4.00
CA GLY A 91 12.57 3.06 -2.61
C GLY A 91 13.26 4.31 -2.05
N MET A 92 12.57 5.10 -1.23
CA MET A 92 13.13 6.33 -0.66
C MET A 92 14.27 5.97 0.32
N LYS A 93 15.51 6.21 -0.09
CA LYS A 93 16.69 6.04 0.76
C LYS A 93 16.91 7.34 1.52
N ARG A 94 16.75 7.33 2.85
CA ARG A 94 17.15 8.48 3.68
C ARG A 94 18.67 8.47 3.82
N SER A 95 19.38 9.21 2.98
CA SER A 95 20.75 9.62 3.31
C SER A 95 20.67 10.76 4.33
N ARG A 96 21.24 10.58 5.52
CA ARG A 96 21.59 11.73 6.36
C ARG A 96 22.63 12.53 5.58
N VAL A 97 22.28 13.74 5.16
CA VAL A 97 23.29 14.71 4.77
C VAL A 97 23.93 15.17 6.09
N HIS A 98 25.14 14.68 6.37
CA HIS A 98 25.98 15.33 7.37
C HIS A 98 26.44 16.63 6.73
N THR A 99 25.84 17.75 7.14
CA THR A 99 26.43 19.06 6.90
C THR A 99 27.62 19.18 7.84
N GLU A 100 28.83 18.93 7.32
CA GLU A 100 30.03 19.45 7.94
C GLU A 100 30.01 20.97 7.70
N TYR A 101 29.94 21.72 8.78
CA TYR A 101 30.12 23.17 8.77
C TYR A 101 31.62 23.44 8.53
N LEU A 102 31.94 24.03 7.38
CA LEU A 102 33.11 24.89 7.20
C LEU A 102 32.63 26.34 7.17
#